data_AF-A0A2D5BPA3-F1
#
_entry.id   AF-A0A2D5BPA3-F1
#
_cell.length_a   1.000
_cell.length_b   1.000
_cell.length_c   1.000
_cell.angle_alpha   90.00
_cell.angle_beta   90.00
_cell.angle_gamma   90.00
#
_symmetry.space_group_name_H-M   'P 1'
#
loop_
_entity.id
_entity.type
_entity.pdbx_description
1 polymer ?
#
loop_
_entity_poly.entity_id
_entity_poly.type
_entity_poly.pdbx_seq_one_letter_code
_entity_poly.pdbx_strand_id
1 'polypeptide(L)'
;MRCLLTSLLVLCVIASPACATWSILIIDTRTGEIAVGSATCLTGFNLRGITPVLRVGRGAACAQASVNLNSITNRQIIWNMLQANATPQQILAALAMSDPQHETRQYGIIDVTGGKVTFSGGANFQWAGGVTGSVGPVHYVIQGNILTGSPVVSAAEQAVINTPGDLASKLMAAMQAARAMGGDGRCSCSQSAPMSCGAPPASFTKSAHIGFMAVARQGDLDGTCVSPWTGCASGQYYMTLDVANQNAVAPDPVVQLQSLFNAWRGSWLGRPDHHLSTVSLDPSELRADGGSQATATVTLRDWTGAVLTGGGAVVTPFLEAGSTATASLGPVTDNGDGTYTFTVTAGTIVGDAWLRLGVHDGTSSVVLSPATRIRQHADPLWADAGTVSAAAGRTVVLQLDAGPSFAGRAYVLGGSLSGTAPGLVVTPTITVPLNMDPFLTSTITTEQNSSLLMNSAGMLDGMGRATTVLNVAPGQALPIVGCQTDWAFVIINPVDLASNAVPIIVVP
;
A
#
# COMPACT_ATOMS: atom_id res chain seq x y z
N MET A 1 -61.49 -47.57 -33.96
CA MET A 1 -60.50 -46.60 -34.49
C MET A 1 -60.09 -45.66 -33.36
N ARG A 2 -58.82 -45.75 -32.94
CA ARG A 2 -58.20 -44.90 -31.91
C ARG A 2 -57.87 -43.54 -32.54
N CYS A 3 -58.29 -42.44 -31.93
CA CYS A 3 -57.83 -41.11 -32.28
C CYS A 3 -56.97 -40.62 -31.10
N LEU A 4 -55.65 -40.47 -31.31
CA LEU A 4 -54.72 -39.93 -30.34
C LEU A 4 -54.97 -38.43 -30.17
N LEU A 5 -55.22 -37.97 -28.94
CA LEU A 5 -54.97 -36.59 -28.54
C LEU A 5 -53.62 -36.52 -27.82
N THR A 6 -52.63 -35.96 -28.49
CA THR A 6 -51.35 -35.53 -27.92
C THR A 6 -51.58 -34.31 -27.02
N SER A 7 -51.36 -34.48 -25.71
CA SER A 7 -51.33 -33.36 -24.75
C SER A 7 -49.98 -32.66 -24.84
N LEU A 8 -50.01 -31.38 -25.19
CA LEU A 8 -48.86 -30.47 -25.18
C LEU A 8 -48.59 -30.05 -23.72
N LEU A 9 -47.54 -30.61 -23.11
CA LEU A 9 -47.07 -30.19 -21.79
C LEU A 9 -46.30 -28.87 -21.95
N VAL A 10 -46.90 -27.75 -21.56
CA VAL A 10 -46.20 -26.46 -21.46
C VAL A 10 -45.31 -26.52 -20.23
N LEU A 11 -44.00 -26.65 -20.45
CA LEU A 11 -42.99 -26.56 -19.41
C LEU A 11 -42.83 -25.07 -19.04
N CYS A 12 -43.48 -24.62 -17.95
CA CYS A 12 -43.20 -23.32 -17.37
C CYS A 12 -41.77 -23.32 -16.81
N VAL A 13 -40.83 -22.78 -17.58
CA VAL A 13 -39.50 -22.41 -17.09
C VAL A 13 -39.69 -21.26 -16.11
N ILE A 14 -39.55 -21.53 -14.81
CA ILE A 14 -39.48 -20.50 -13.79
C ILE A 14 -38.19 -19.72 -14.04
N ALA A 15 -38.30 -18.55 -14.66
CA ALA A 15 -37.16 -17.65 -14.87
C ALA A 15 -36.63 -17.21 -13.49
N SER A 16 -35.35 -17.47 -13.22
CA SER A 16 -34.66 -16.93 -12.05
C SER A 16 -34.79 -15.41 -12.01
N PRO A 17 -35.00 -14.78 -10.84
CA PRO A 17 -35.11 -13.33 -10.75
C PRO A 17 -33.81 -12.70 -11.24
N ALA A 18 -33.93 -11.88 -12.28
CA ALA A 18 -32.83 -11.11 -12.84
C ALA A 18 -32.27 -10.19 -11.74
N CYS A 19 -30.99 -10.36 -11.38
CA CYS A 19 -30.32 -9.55 -10.37
C CYS A 19 -29.39 -8.55 -11.06
N ALA A 20 -29.92 -7.38 -11.42
CA ALA A 20 -29.11 -6.28 -11.94
C ALA A 20 -28.25 -5.68 -10.85
N THR A 21 -26.99 -5.39 -11.15
CA THR A 21 -26.03 -4.86 -10.19
C THR A 21 -24.96 -4.12 -10.97
N TRP A 22 -24.49 -2.97 -10.49
CA TRP A 22 -23.19 -2.43 -10.88
C TRP A 22 -22.22 -2.46 -9.70
N SER A 23 -20.94 -2.59 -9.99
CA SER A 23 -19.88 -2.63 -8.99
C SER A 23 -18.60 -1.99 -9.52
N ILE A 24 -17.86 -1.41 -8.58
CA ILE A 24 -16.63 -0.65 -8.79
C ILE A 24 -15.61 -1.21 -7.82
N LEU A 25 -14.48 -1.68 -8.34
CA LEU A 25 -13.33 -2.13 -7.56
C LEU A 25 -12.14 -1.27 -7.93
N ILE A 26 -11.43 -0.78 -6.91
CA ILE A 26 -10.25 0.07 -7.06
C ILE A 26 -9.19 -0.43 -6.10
N ILE A 27 -7.93 -0.43 -6.52
CA ILE A 27 -6.79 -0.71 -5.65
C ILE A 27 -5.70 0.32 -5.86
N ASP A 28 -4.84 0.50 -4.86
CA ASP A 28 -3.56 1.20 -4.98
C ASP A 28 -2.43 0.19 -4.71
N THR A 29 -1.66 -0.15 -5.75
CA THR A 29 -0.58 -1.16 -5.68
C THR A 29 0.62 -0.71 -4.84
N ARG A 30 0.73 0.59 -4.54
CA ARG A 30 1.75 1.14 -3.64
C ARG A 30 1.43 0.84 -2.18
N THR A 31 0.16 0.92 -1.79
CA THR A 31 -0.27 0.78 -0.39
C THR A 31 -0.92 -0.56 -0.08
N GLY A 32 -1.39 -1.28 -1.10
CA GLY A 32 -2.24 -2.46 -0.95
C GLY A 32 -3.68 -2.14 -0.53
N GLU A 33 -4.09 -0.85 -0.55
CA GLU A 33 -5.46 -0.43 -0.24
C GLU A 33 -6.43 -0.95 -1.32
N ILE A 34 -7.61 -1.42 -0.89
CA ILE A 34 -8.64 -2.00 -1.75
C ILE A 34 -9.97 -1.33 -1.43
N ALA A 35 -10.66 -0.81 -2.44
CA ALA A 35 -11.99 -0.21 -2.33
C ALA A 35 -12.98 -0.94 -3.22
N VAL A 36 -14.16 -1.26 -2.67
CA VAL A 36 -15.24 -1.96 -3.38
C VAL A 36 -16.57 -1.27 -3.07
N GLY A 37 -17.33 -0.95 -4.10
CA GLY A 37 -18.68 -0.42 -3.97
C GLY A 37 -19.64 -1.05 -4.97
N SER A 38 -20.90 -1.20 -4.58
CA SER A 38 -21.93 -1.76 -5.45
C SER A 38 -23.32 -1.29 -5.04
N ALA A 39 -24.24 -1.25 -6.00
CA ALA A 39 -25.66 -0.98 -5.78
C ALA A 39 -26.55 -1.79 -6.73
N THR A 40 -27.80 -2.01 -6.31
CA THR A 40 -28.81 -2.77 -7.07
C THR A 40 -30.21 -2.25 -6.80
N CYS A 41 -31.12 -2.39 -7.76
CA CYS A 41 -32.56 -2.17 -7.63
C CYS A 41 -33.32 -3.33 -6.92
N LEU A 42 -32.61 -4.20 -6.18
CA LEU A 42 -33.23 -5.22 -5.34
C LEU A 42 -33.43 -4.72 -3.89
N THR A 43 -34.34 -5.34 -3.15
CA THR A 43 -34.76 -4.93 -1.80
C THR A 43 -34.64 -6.06 -0.79
N GLY A 44 -34.67 -5.73 0.50
CA GLY A 44 -34.92 -6.71 1.57
C GLY A 44 -33.73 -7.61 1.96
N PHE A 45 -32.51 -7.28 1.54
CA PHE A 45 -31.29 -7.95 1.99
C PHE A 45 -30.09 -6.99 2.06
N ASN A 46 -28.96 -7.47 2.58
CA ASN A 46 -27.67 -6.76 2.55
C ASN A 46 -26.84 -7.20 1.33
N LEU A 47 -26.62 -6.28 0.38
CA LEU A 47 -25.86 -6.55 -0.84
C LEU A 47 -24.39 -6.94 -0.59
N ARG A 48 -23.77 -6.41 0.47
CA ARG A 48 -22.40 -6.75 0.88
C ARG A 48 -22.26 -8.21 1.30
N GLY A 49 -23.32 -8.81 1.83
CA GLY A 49 -23.36 -10.23 2.14
C GLY A 49 -23.34 -11.14 0.91
N ILE A 50 -23.70 -10.63 -0.27
CA ILE A 50 -24.01 -11.46 -1.45
C ILE A 50 -22.99 -11.32 -2.58
N THR A 51 -22.50 -10.11 -2.85
CA THR A 51 -21.75 -9.81 -4.08
C THR A 51 -20.23 -9.75 -3.91
N PRO A 52 -19.65 -9.05 -2.91
CA PRO A 52 -18.21 -8.90 -2.83
C PRO A 52 -17.49 -10.12 -2.26
N VAL A 53 -16.25 -10.24 -2.69
CA VAL A 53 -15.15 -10.94 -2.04
C VAL A 53 -14.08 -9.90 -1.77
N LEU A 54 -13.63 -9.76 -0.54
CA LEU A 54 -12.59 -8.79 -0.18
C LEU A 54 -11.59 -9.44 0.77
N ARG A 55 -10.34 -9.55 0.31
CA ARG A 55 -9.21 -10.12 1.04
C ARG A 55 -8.13 -9.06 1.24
N VAL A 56 -7.89 -8.66 2.50
CA VAL A 56 -6.90 -7.67 2.88
C VAL A 56 -5.52 -8.06 2.34
N GLY A 57 -4.84 -7.13 1.67
CA GLY A 57 -3.49 -7.35 1.13
C GLY A 57 -3.40 -8.40 0.01
N ARG A 58 -4.53 -8.86 -0.56
CA ARG A 58 -4.55 -9.82 -1.69
C ARG A 58 -5.33 -9.30 -2.89
N GLY A 59 -6.55 -8.83 -2.67
CA GLY A 59 -7.41 -8.37 -3.76
C GLY A 59 -8.89 -8.40 -3.42
N ALA A 60 -9.71 -8.10 -4.42
CA ALA A 60 -11.16 -8.14 -4.30
C ALA A 60 -11.83 -8.60 -5.59
N ALA A 61 -13.10 -9.00 -5.45
CA ALA A 61 -13.97 -9.29 -6.56
C ALA A 61 -15.42 -8.93 -6.26
N CYS A 62 -16.22 -8.77 -7.30
CA CYS A 62 -17.68 -8.82 -7.23
C CYS A 62 -18.19 -9.96 -8.11
N ALA A 63 -18.91 -10.91 -7.51
CA ALA A 63 -19.66 -11.94 -8.21
C ALA A 63 -21.14 -11.52 -8.24
N GLN A 64 -21.66 -11.24 -9.43
CA GLN A 64 -23.00 -10.68 -9.64
C GLN A 64 -23.68 -11.30 -10.87
N ALA A 65 -24.89 -10.83 -11.20
CA ALA A 65 -25.78 -11.39 -12.21
C ALA A 65 -26.16 -12.85 -11.94
N SER A 66 -27.44 -13.09 -11.61
CA SER A 66 -27.94 -14.41 -11.23
C SER A 66 -27.05 -15.09 -10.18
N VAL A 67 -26.65 -14.38 -9.12
CA VAL A 67 -25.78 -14.95 -8.07
C VAL A 67 -26.37 -16.26 -7.53
N ASN A 68 -25.51 -17.20 -7.16
CA ASN A 68 -25.92 -18.43 -6.47
C ASN A 68 -26.47 -18.08 -5.09
N LEU A 69 -27.71 -17.59 -4.95
CA LEU A 69 -28.22 -17.05 -3.67
C LEU A 69 -28.20 -18.09 -2.53
N ASN A 70 -28.25 -19.37 -2.87
CA ASN A 70 -28.18 -20.49 -1.90
C ASN A 70 -26.80 -21.17 -1.85
N SER A 71 -25.79 -20.63 -2.52
CA SER A 71 -24.42 -21.20 -2.54
C SER A 71 -23.36 -20.10 -2.55
N ILE A 72 -22.28 -20.30 -1.80
CA ILE A 72 -21.15 -19.38 -1.75
C ILE A 72 -19.96 -19.84 -2.61
N THR A 73 -20.14 -20.92 -3.39
CA THR A 73 -19.05 -21.65 -4.07
C THR A 73 -18.16 -20.75 -4.94
N ASN A 74 -18.73 -19.94 -5.82
CA ASN A 74 -17.91 -19.08 -6.71
C ASN A 74 -17.11 -18.04 -5.91
N ARG A 75 -17.72 -17.46 -4.87
CA ARG A 75 -17.04 -16.51 -3.98
C ARG A 75 -15.98 -17.18 -3.12
N GLN A 76 -16.19 -18.44 -2.70
CA GLN A 76 -15.18 -19.25 -2.02
C GLN A 76 -13.99 -19.60 -2.92
N ILE A 77 -14.24 -19.93 -4.19
CA ILE A 77 -13.18 -20.14 -5.18
C ILE A 77 -12.33 -18.88 -5.28
N ILE A 78 -12.95 -17.73 -5.51
CA ILE A 78 -12.24 -16.44 -5.58
C ILE A 78 -11.46 -16.17 -4.28
N TRP A 79 -12.10 -16.31 -3.12
CA TRP A 79 -11.50 -16.07 -1.80
C TRP A 79 -10.24 -16.92 -1.56
N ASN A 80 -10.32 -18.21 -1.85
CA ASN A 80 -9.22 -19.15 -1.66
C ASN A 80 -8.10 -18.90 -2.68
N MET A 81 -8.44 -18.57 -3.92
CA MET A 81 -7.46 -18.31 -4.96
C MET A 81 -6.75 -16.96 -4.78
N LEU A 82 -7.44 -15.93 -4.30
CA LEU A 82 -6.80 -14.66 -3.88
C LEU A 82 -5.83 -14.90 -2.72
N GLN A 83 -6.20 -15.73 -1.73
CA GLN A 83 -5.29 -16.12 -0.64
C GLN A 83 -4.03 -16.83 -1.17
N ALA A 84 -4.18 -17.64 -2.22
CA ALA A 84 -3.08 -18.33 -2.89
C ALA A 84 -2.30 -17.48 -3.90
N ASN A 85 -2.59 -16.17 -4.00
CA ASN A 85 -2.02 -15.24 -4.97
C ASN A 85 -2.20 -15.66 -6.44
N ALA A 86 -3.31 -16.33 -6.76
CA ALA A 86 -3.66 -16.60 -8.15
C ALA A 86 -4.07 -15.31 -8.86
N THR A 87 -3.67 -15.18 -10.12
CA THR A 87 -4.05 -14.03 -10.96
C THR A 87 -5.57 -14.01 -11.24
N PRO A 88 -6.18 -12.83 -11.44
CA PRO A 88 -7.58 -12.69 -11.80
C PRO A 88 -7.99 -13.52 -13.03
N GLN A 89 -7.10 -13.67 -14.01
CA GLN A 89 -7.31 -14.53 -15.18
C GLN A 89 -7.40 -16.02 -14.79
N GLN A 90 -6.52 -16.51 -13.91
CA GLN A 90 -6.58 -17.88 -13.40
C GLN A 90 -7.86 -18.11 -12.58
N ILE A 91 -8.26 -17.14 -11.76
CA ILE A 91 -9.51 -17.19 -11.00
C ILE A 91 -10.71 -17.28 -11.96
N LEU A 92 -10.76 -16.44 -13.00
CA LEU A 92 -11.83 -16.49 -13.99
C LEU A 92 -11.90 -17.84 -14.72
N ALA A 93 -10.74 -18.41 -15.10
CA ALA A 93 -10.68 -19.72 -15.73
C ALA A 93 -11.21 -20.83 -14.80
N ALA A 94 -10.85 -20.79 -13.51
CA ALA A 94 -11.36 -21.73 -12.52
C ALA A 94 -12.89 -21.62 -12.33
N LEU A 95 -13.43 -20.40 -12.33
CA LEU A 95 -14.88 -20.16 -12.29
C LEU A 95 -15.58 -20.73 -13.53
N ALA A 96 -15.02 -20.55 -14.73
CA ALA A 96 -15.58 -21.07 -15.97
C ALA A 96 -15.65 -22.61 -15.98
N MET A 97 -14.64 -23.27 -15.42
CA MET A 97 -14.63 -24.73 -15.29
C MET A 97 -15.60 -25.26 -14.22
N SER A 98 -15.82 -24.49 -13.15
CA SER A 98 -16.53 -24.96 -11.95
C SER A 98 -18.02 -24.62 -11.92
N ASP A 99 -18.46 -23.59 -12.65
CA ASP A 99 -19.85 -23.12 -12.65
C ASP A 99 -20.55 -23.44 -13.98
N PRO A 100 -21.41 -24.46 -14.06
CA PRO A 100 -22.17 -24.78 -15.28
C PRO A 100 -23.08 -23.64 -15.77
N GLN A 101 -23.36 -22.66 -14.92
CA GLN A 101 -24.17 -21.49 -15.24
C GLN A 101 -23.29 -20.24 -15.47
N HIS A 102 -21.99 -20.40 -15.73
CA HIS A 102 -21.02 -19.31 -15.91
C HIS A 102 -21.52 -18.20 -16.84
N GLU A 103 -22.15 -18.55 -17.96
CA GLU A 103 -22.69 -17.60 -18.95
C GLU A 103 -23.86 -16.74 -18.43
N THR A 104 -24.45 -17.07 -17.28
CA THR A 104 -25.47 -16.25 -16.61
C THR A 104 -24.88 -15.31 -15.55
N ARG A 105 -23.55 -15.34 -15.34
CA ARG A 105 -22.82 -14.63 -14.29
C ARG A 105 -22.07 -13.43 -14.83
N GLN A 106 -21.68 -12.55 -13.93
CA GLN A 106 -20.80 -11.43 -14.20
C GLN A 106 -19.77 -11.31 -13.07
N TYR A 107 -18.50 -11.14 -13.42
CA TYR A 107 -17.39 -11.04 -12.47
C TYR A 107 -16.54 -9.81 -12.75
N GLY A 108 -16.20 -9.07 -11.71
CA GLY A 108 -15.05 -8.16 -11.71
C GLY A 108 -14.05 -8.65 -10.67
N ILE A 109 -12.79 -8.86 -11.03
CA ILE A 109 -11.76 -9.40 -10.13
C ILE A 109 -10.48 -8.56 -10.29
N ILE A 110 -9.89 -8.15 -9.16
CA ILE A 110 -8.68 -7.34 -9.09
C ILE A 110 -7.77 -7.80 -7.95
N ASP A 111 -6.44 -7.78 -8.14
CA ASP A 111 -5.46 -8.17 -7.13
C ASP A 111 -4.47 -7.04 -6.81
N VAL A 112 -3.85 -7.04 -5.63
CA VAL A 112 -2.92 -5.99 -5.19
C VAL A 112 -1.61 -5.91 -5.98
N THR A 113 -1.35 -6.84 -6.90
CA THR A 113 -0.22 -6.78 -7.85
C THR A 113 -0.58 -6.05 -9.14
N GLY A 114 -1.84 -5.61 -9.28
CA GLY A 114 -2.33 -4.85 -10.43
C GLY A 114 -3.03 -5.71 -11.49
N GLY A 115 -3.13 -7.02 -11.26
CA GLY A 115 -3.91 -7.93 -12.09
C GLY A 115 -5.40 -7.57 -12.03
N LYS A 116 -6.09 -7.69 -13.17
CA LYS A 116 -7.49 -7.27 -13.31
C LYS A 116 -8.20 -7.98 -14.45
N VAL A 117 -9.48 -8.31 -14.25
CA VAL A 117 -10.36 -8.85 -15.31
C VAL A 117 -11.82 -8.51 -15.04
N THR A 118 -12.58 -8.28 -16.12
CA THR A 118 -14.04 -8.27 -16.11
C THR A 118 -14.56 -9.38 -17.03
N PHE A 119 -15.67 -10.01 -16.65
CA PHE A 119 -16.38 -11.01 -17.43
C PHE A 119 -17.87 -10.73 -17.35
N SER A 120 -18.56 -10.75 -18.50
CA SER A 120 -20.02 -10.73 -18.59
C SER A 120 -20.45 -11.88 -19.49
N GLY A 121 -21.16 -12.84 -18.92
CA GLY A 121 -21.65 -14.00 -19.66
C GLY A 121 -22.69 -13.63 -20.70
N GLY A 122 -22.75 -14.40 -21.79
CA GLY A 122 -23.61 -14.12 -22.94
C GLY A 122 -25.12 -14.14 -22.62
N ALA A 123 -25.53 -14.73 -21.49
CA ALA A 123 -26.91 -14.76 -21.02
C ALA A 123 -27.23 -13.65 -19.99
N ASN A 124 -26.31 -12.71 -19.74
CA ASN A 124 -26.64 -11.52 -18.94
C ASN A 124 -27.61 -10.60 -19.68
N PHE A 125 -28.55 -10.04 -18.95
CA PHE A 125 -29.52 -9.09 -19.49
C PHE A 125 -28.89 -7.72 -19.78
N GLN A 126 -29.27 -7.15 -20.92
CA GLN A 126 -28.74 -5.88 -21.42
C GLN A 126 -29.27 -4.66 -20.66
N TRP A 127 -28.53 -3.56 -20.56
CA TRP A 127 -27.13 -3.41 -20.98
C TRP A 127 -26.20 -4.14 -20.00
N ALA A 128 -25.23 -4.92 -20.50
CA ALA A 128 -24.24 -5.60 -19.67
C ALA A 128 -22.82 -5.45 -20.22
N GLY A 129 -21.87 -5.14 -19.34
CA GLY A 129 -20.47 -4.99 -19.70
C GLY A 129 -19.62 -4.42 -18.57
N GLY A 130 -18.35 -4.16 -18.86
CA GLY A 130 -17.42 -3.54 -17.92
C GLY A 130 -16.13 -3.07 -18.57
N VAL A 131 -15.32 -2.35 -17.80
CA VAL A 131 -14.01 -1.80 -18.18
C VAL A 131 -12.99 -2.11 -17.10
N THR A 132 -11.72 -2.17 -17.50
CA THR A 132 -10.58 -2.27 -16.59
C THR A 132 -9.53 -1.26 -17.00
N GLY A 133 -8.84 -0.64 -16.05
CA GLY A 133 -7.80 0.33 -16.37
C GLY A 133 -6.85 0.61 -15.22
N SER A 134 -5.93 1.55 -15.45
CA SER A 134 -4.90 1.95 -14.49
C SER A 134 -4.52 3.42 -14.69
N VAL A 135 -4.24 4.12 -13.59
CA VAL A 135 -3.67 5.48 -13.57
C VAL A 135 -2.59 5.52 -12.48
N GLY A 136 -1.32 5.54 -12.89
CA GLY A 136 -0.21 5.39 -11.95
C GLY A 136 -0.33 4.07 -11.16
N PRO A 137 -0.22 4.09 -9.82
CA PRO A 137 -0.35 2.89 -8.99
C PRO A 137 -1.82 2.49 -8.74
N VAL A 138 -2.80 3.27 -9.22
CA VAL A 138 -4.22 2.97 -9.02
C VAL A 138 -4.73 2.10 -10.17
N HIS A 139 -5.34 0.96 -9.85
CA HIS A 139 -5.95 0.04 -10.84
C HIS A 139 -7.43 -0.11 -10.52
N TYR A 140 -8.27 -0.32 -11.53
CA TYR A 140 -9.71 -0.44 -11.34
C TYR A 140 -10.37 -1.44 -12.28
N VAL A 141 -11.51 -1.96 -11.82
CA VAL A 141 -12.41 -2.89 -12.51
C VAL A 141 -13.85 -2.45 -12.24
N ILE A 142 -14.59 -2.10 -13.30
CA ILE A 142 -15.93 -1.51 -13.20
C ILE A 142 -16.87 -2.23 -14.15
N GLN A 143 -18.01 -2.72 -13.67
CA GLN A 143 -18.95 -3.50 -14.47
C GLN A 143 -20.38 -3.37 -13.98
N GLY A 144 -21.34 -3.73 -14.83
CA GLY A 144 -22.71 -3.95 -14.42
C GLY A 144 -23.57 -4.60 -15.49
N ASN A 145 -24.79 -4.99 -15.09
CA ASN A 145 -25.79 -5.58 -15.98
C ASN A 145 -27.17 -4.96 -15.70
N ILE A 146 -28.04 -4.97 -16.72
CA ILE A 146 -29.36 -4.31 -16.71
C ILE A 146 -29.21 -2.81 -16.36
N LEU A 147 -28.13 -2.21 -16.86
CA LEU A 147 -27.91 -0.78 -16.70
C LEU A 147 -28.76 0.00 -17.70
N THR A 148 -28.95 1.30 -17.42
CA THR A 148 -29.53 2.24 -18.40
C THR A 148 -28.71 2.32 -19.69
N GLY A 149 -27.39 2.10 -19.61
CA GLY A 149 -26.49 1.98 -20.75
C GLY A 149 -25.00 2.01 -20.34
N SER A 150 -24.11 1.93 -21.34
CA SER A 150 -22.66 2.03 -21.12
C SER A 150 -22.17 3.31 -20.42
N PRO A 151 -22.85 4.48 -20.51
CA PRO A 151 -22.43 5.68 -19.79
C PRO A 151 -22.29 5.48 -18.28
N VAL A 152 -23.08 4.58 -17.65
CA VAL A 152 -22.96 4.26 -16.22
C VAL A 152 -21.54 3.80 -15.85
N VAL A 153 -20.97 2.90 -16.65
CA VAL A 153 -19.62 2.36 -16.43
C VAL A 153 -18.56 3.40 -16.79
N SER A 154 -18.68 4.06 -17.95
CA SER A 154 -17.68 5.04 -18.39
C SER A 154 -17.63 6.28 -17.50
N ALA A 155 -18.76 6.75 -16.95
CA ALA A 155 -18.78 7.89 -16.04
C ALA A 155 -18.13 7.54 -14.69
N ALA A 156 -18.38 6.33 -14.17
CA ALA A 156 -17.70 5.83 -12.98
C ALA A 156 -16.18 5.72 -13.20
N GLU A 157 -15.74 5.21 -14.36
CA GLU A 157 -14.33 5.19 -14.75
C GLU A 157 -13.72 6.60 -14.75
N GLN A 158 -14.35 7.55 -15.43
CA GLN A 158 -13.86 8.93 -15.47
C GLN A 158 -13.80 9.56 -14.07
N ALA A 159 -14.74 9.22 -13.17
CA ALA A 159 -14.67 9.68 -11.79
C ALA A 159 -13.49 9.07 -11.02
N VAL A 160 -13.18 7.77 -11.20
CA VAL A 160 -11.99 7.15 -10.58
C VAL A 160 -10.69 7.82 -11.06
N ILE A 161 -10.61 8.11 -12.36
CA ILE A 161 -9.44 8.73 -13.00
C ILE A 161 -9.25 10.16 -12.47
N ASN A 162 -10.32 10.97 -12.50
CA ASN A 162 -10.21 12.42 -12.32
C ASN A 162 -10.35 12.89 -10.86
N THR A 163 -10.88 12.06 -9.95
CA THR A 163 -11.03 12.46 -8.55
C THR A 163 -9.69 12.40 -7.82
N PRO A 164 -9.17 13.50 -7.24
CA PRO A 164 -7.94 13.47 -6.46
C PRO A 164 -8.15 12.79 -5.09
N GLY A 165 -7.05 12.49 -4.40
CA GLY A 165 -7.08 11.94 -3.06
C GLY A 165 -7.14 10.41 -2.99
N ASP A 166 -7.58 9.90 -1.86
CA ASP A 166 -7.57 8.48 -1.50
C ASP A 166 -8.66 7.65 -2.22
N LEU A 167 -8.56 6.32 -2.09
CA LEU A 167 -9.50 5.41 -2.76
C LEU A 167 -10.93 5.55 -2.27
N ALA A 168 -11.15 5.92 -1.00
CA ALA A 168 -12.49 6.11 -0.45
C ALA A 168 -13.22 7.28 -1.16
N SER A 169 -12.51 8.39 -1.43
CA SER A 169 -13.05 9.53 -2.18
C SER A 169 -13.31 9.18 -3.65
N LYS A 170 -12.36 8.50 -4.29
CA LYS A 170 -12.51 8.00 -5.67
C LYS A 170 -13.71 7.06 -5.81
N LEU A 171 -13.90 6.14 -4.85
CA LEU A 171 -15.03 5.21 -4.85
C LEU A 171 -16.37 5.95 -4.70
N MET A 172 -16.46 6.91 -3.78
CA MET A 172 -17.68 7.69 -3.58
C MET A 172 -18.03 8.48 -4.85
N ALA A 173 -17.06 9.16 -5.45
CA ALA A 173 -17.25 9.91 -6.70
C ALA A 173 -17.72 9.00 -7.84
N ALA A 174 -17.14 7.80 -7.96
CA ALA A 174 -17.53 6.82 -8.97
C ALA A 174 -18.94 6.27 -8.76
N MET A 175 -19.35 6.03 -7.51
CA MET A 175 -20.72 5.64 -7.17
C MET A 175 -21.73 6.75 -7.52
N GLN A 176 -21.40 8.02 -7.25
CA GLN A 176 -22.22 9.16 -7.65
C GLN A 176 -22.33 9.31 -9.16
N ALA A 177 -21.22 9.15 -9.89
CA ALA A 177 -21.20 9.23 -11.36
C ALA A 177 -22.02 8.11 -12.00
N ALA A 178 -21.91 6.86 -11.51
CA ALA A 178 -22.75 5.75 -11.95
C ALA A 178 -24.24 6.03 -11.71
N ARG A 179 -24.59 6.54 -10.52
CA ARG A 179 -25.96 6.97 -10.21
C ARG A 179 -26.44 8.04 -11.17
N ALA A 180 -25.64 9.07 -11.46
CA ALA A 180 -26.03 10.20 -12.30
C ALA A 180 -26.42 9.74 -13.73
N MET A 181 -25.85 8.64 -14.20
CA MET A 181 -26.19 8.02 -15.49
C MET A 181 -27.40 7.07 -15.43
N GLY A 182 -28.08 6.99 -14.27
CA GLY A 182 -29.29 6.20 -14.05
C GLY A 182 -29.05 4.82 -13.44
N GLY A 183 -27.81 4.34 -13.38
CA GLY A 183 -27.47 3.07 -12.73
C GLY A 183 -28.25 1.87 -13.30
N ASP A 184 -28.97 1.17 -12.42
CA ASP A 184 -29.78 -0.03 -12.68
C ASP A 184 -31.09 0.47 -13.24
N GLY A 185 -31.28 0.19 -14.53
CA GLY A 185 -32.35 0.74 -15.33
C GLY A 185 -33.75 0.37 -14.86
N ARG A 186 -33.85 -0.66 -14.01
CA ARG A 186 -35.10 -1.04 -13.35
C ARG A 186 -35.62 0.02 -12.39
N CYS A 187 -34.71 0.73 -11.74
CA CYS A 187 -35.03 1.77 -10.76
C CYS A 187 -35.20 3.15 -11.40
N SER A 188 -34.46 3.42 -12.48
CA SER A 188 -34.43 4.73 -13.13
C SER A 188 -35.32 4.83 -14.38
N CYS A 189 -35.52 3.73 -15.10
CA CYS A 189 -36.40 3.64 -16.26
C CYS A 189 -37.67 2.82 -15.93
N SER A 190 -37.57 1.50 -16.00
CA SER A 190 -38.70 0.58 -15.87
C SER A 190 -38.22 -0.83 -15.53
N GLN A 191 -38.99 -1.54 -14.71
CA GLN A 191 -38.77 -2.95 -14.37
C GLN A 191 -38.66 -3.85 -15.62
N SER A 192 -39.43 -3.58 -16.67
CA SER A 192 -39.50 -4.40 -17.89
C SER A 192 -38.68 -3.84 -19.05
N ALA A 193 -38.26 -2.59 -18.98
CA ALA A 193 -37.47 -1.94 -20.03
C ALA A 193 -36.36 -1.05 -19.41
N PRO A 194 -35.29 -1.66 -18.88
CA PRO A 194 -34.25 -0.95 -18.11
C PRO A 194 -33.46 0.10 -18.91
N MET A 195 -33.48 0.01 -20.24
CA MET A 195 -32.77 0.96 -21.11
C MET A 195 -33.71 2.00 -21.76
N SER A 196 -35.00 1.99 -21.45
CA SER A 196 -36.00 2.77 -22.19
C SER A 196 -35.87 4.28 -22.03
N CYS A 197 -35.20 4.74 -20.98
CA CYS A 197 -35.06 6.16 -20.66
C CYS A 197 -33.71 6.78 -21.06
N GLY A 198 -32.80 5.98 -21.64
CA GLY A 198 -31.45 6.42 -22.04
C GLY A 198 -30.49 6.60 -20.86
N ALA A 199 -29.23 6.94 -21.17
CA ALA A 199 -28.17 7.18 -20.21
C ALA A 199 -27.39 8.46 -20.58
N PRO A 200 -27.51 9.55 -19.80
CA PRO A 200 -28.35 9.69 -18.61
C PRO A 200 -29.85 9.72 -18.93
N PRO A 201 -30.72 9.23 -18.02
CA PRO A 201 -32.15 9.48 -18.08
C PRO A 201 -32.45 10.99 -18.01
N ALA A 202 -33.45 11.48 -18.74
CA ALA A 202 -33.86 12.89 -18.69
C ALA A 202 -34.27 13.34 -17.27
N SER A 203 -34.88 12.45 -16.49
CA SER A 203 -35.16 12.62 -15.07
C SER A 203 -35.36 11.25 -14.41
N PHE A 204 -34.91 11.06 -13.17
CA PHE A 204 -35.17 9.86 -12.39
C PHE A 204 -35.00 10.16 -10.88
N THR A 205 -35.66 9.39 -10.03
CA THR A 205 -35.57 9.55 -8.56
C THR A 205 -34.51 8.62 -7.97
N LYS A 206 -34.44 7.38 -8.46
CA LYS A 206 -33.60 6.32 -7.91
C LYS A 206 -32.83 5.60 -9.02
N SER A 207 -31.60 5.26 -8.72
CA SER A 207 -30.72 4.40 -9.52
C SER A 207 -30.62 2.99 -8.94
N ALA A 208 -30.94 2.82 -7.64
CA ALA A 208 -30.88 1.56 -6.91
C ALA A 208 -31.78 1.62 -5.65
N HIS A 209 -31.89 0.50 -4.95
CA HIS A 209 -32.64 0.35 -3.69
C HIS A 209 -31.75 0.03 -2.49
N ILE A 210 -30.66 -0.71 -2.70
CA ILE A 210 -29.65 -1.00 -1.67
C ILE A 210 -28.24 -0.87 -2.26
N GLY A 211 -27.25 -0.67 -1.41
CA GLY A 211 -25.85 -0.56 -1.84
C GLY A 211 -24.89 -0.52 -0.66
N PHE A 212 -23.60 -0.67 -0.96
CA PHE A 212 -22.54 -0.58 0.04
C PHE A 212 -21.27 0.02 -0.52
N MET A 213 -20.38 0.44 0.38
CA MET A 213 -18.99 0.78 0.12
C MET A 213 -18.11 0.19 1.21
N ALA A 214 -17.03 -0.46 0.83
CA ALA A 214 -16.02 -0.99 1.74
C ALA A 214 -14.63 -0.58 1.26
N VAL A 215 -13.77 -0.17 2.19
CA VAL A 215 -12.35 0.11 1.94
C VAL A 215 -11.55 -0.64 2.99
N ALA A 216 -10.60 -1.44 2.51
CA ALA A 216 -9.70 -2.21 3.34
C ALA A 216 -8.26 -1.76 3.12
N ARG A 217 -7.51 -1.68 4.22
CA ARG A 217 -6.09 -1.31 4.25
C ARG A 217 -5.27 -2.44 4.83
N GLN A 218 -3.97 -2.40 4.56
CA GLN A 218 -3.03 -3.34 5.16
C GLN A 218 -3.15 -3.29 6.69
N GLY A 219 -3.28 -4.47 7.32
CA GLY A 219 -3.46 -4.61 8.77
C GLY A 219 -4.91 -4.74 9.24
N ASP A 220 -5.89 -4.45 8.37
CA ASP A 220 -7.29 -4.75 8.64
C ASP A 220 -7.52 -6.26 8.79
N LEU A 221 -8.57 -6.63 9.53
CA LEU A 221 -8.89 -8.04 9.74
C LEU A 221 -9.85 -8.55 8.68
N ASP A 222 -9.43 -9.60 7.98
CA ASP A 222 -10.31 -10.35 7.10
C ASP A 222 -11.49 -10.95 7.86
N GLY A 223 -12.64 -11.00 7.17
CA GLY A 223 -13.79 -11.73 7.65
C GLY A 223 -13.70 -13.23 7.37
N THR A 224 -14.86 -13.87 7.35
CA THR A 224 -15.00 -15.26 6.87
C THR A 224 -15.66 -15.28 5.50
N CYS A 225 -15.57 -16.41 4.81
CA CYS A 225 -16.24 -16.68 3.53
C CYS A 225 -16.90 -18.08 3.58
N VAL A 226 -17.79 -18.26 4.56
CA VAL A 226 -18.33 -19.59 4.94
C VAL A 226 -19.85 -19.71 4.78
N SER A 227 -20.57 -18.59 4.68
CA SER A 227 -22.04 -18.58 4.56
C SER A 227 -22.50 -17.61 3.47
N PRO A 228 -23.50 -17.97 2.64
CA PRO A 228 -24.02 -17.11 1.59
C PRO A 228 -24.47 -15.72 2.07
N TRP A 229 -24.93 -15.60 3.32
CA TRP A 229 -25.50 -14.37 3.87
C TRP A 229 -24.50 -13.49 4.62
N THR A 230 -23.54 -14.09 5.33
CA THR A 230 -22.41 -13.37 5.92
C THR A 230 -21.47 -12.87 4.82
N GLY A 231 -21.37 -13.63 3.72
CA GLY A 231 -20.58 -13.28 2.55
C GLY A 231 -19.08 -13.44 2.75
N CYS A 232 -18.31 -12.78 1.88
CA CYS A 232 -16.84 -12.85 1.85
C CYS A 232 -16.22 -11.45 1.98
N ALA A 233 -16.97 -10.50 2.55
CA ALA A 233 -16.53 -9.14 2.85
C ALA A 233 -17.05 -8.73 4.25
N SER A 234 -16.92 -9.63 5.22
CA SER A 234 -17.43 -9.50 6.59
C SER A 234 -16.37 -9.05 7.61
N GLY A 235 -15.20 -8.64 7.13
CA GLY A 235 -14.07 -8.25 7.97
C GLY A 235 -14.25 -6.91 8.68
N GLN A 236 -13.27 -6.59 9.53
CA GLN A 236 -13.14 -5.28 10.17
C GLN A 236 -12.25 -4.42 9.28
N TYR A 237 -12.88 -3.72 8.34
CA TYR A 237 -12.19 -2.89 7.36
C TYR A 237 -12.21 -1.42 7.76
N TYR A 238 -11.22 -0.65 7.29
CA TYR A 238 -11.06 0.79 7.49
C TYR A 238 -12.36 1.59 7.26
N MET A 239 -13.11 1.23 6.22
CA MET A 239 -14.45 1.76 6.00
C MET A 239 -15.41 0.65 5.60
N THR A 240 -16.59 0.62 6.23
CA THR A 240 -17.73 -0.20 5.78
C THR A 240 -19.01 0.60 5.96
N LEU A 241 -19.64 0.97 4.85
CA LEU A 241 -20.90 1.71 4.80
C LEU A 241 -21.94 0.85 4.08
N ASP A 242 -23.04 0.54 4.75
CA ASP A 242 -24.12 -0.28 4.20
C ASP A 242 -25.45 0.47 4.20
N VAL A 243 -26.13 0.44 3.07
CA VAL A 243 -27.54 0.79 2.94
C VAL A 243 -28.29 -0.48 2.53
N ALA A 244 -28.71 -1.25 3.54
CA ALA A 244 -29.24 -2.60 3.40
C ALA A 244 -30.72 -2.70 3.81
N ASN A 245 -31.38 -3.78 3.42
CA ASN A 245 -32.74 -4.16 3.86
C ASN A 245 -33.82 -3.08 3.61
N GLN A 246 -33.59 -2.20 2.63
CA GLN A 246 -34.55 -1.15 2.29
C GLN A 246 -35.68 -1.69 1.42
N ASN A 247 -36.84 -1.05 1.52
CA ASN A 247 -37.94 -1.25 0.59
C ASN A 247 -37.79 -0.31 -0.64
N ALA A 248 -38.65 -0.48 -1.63
CA ALA A 248 -38.56 0.28 -2.88
C ALA A 248 -38.81 1.79 -2.72
N VAL A 249 -39.54 2.22 -1.68
CA VAL A 249 -39.90 3.64 -1.46
C VAL A 249 -38.85 4.44 -0.70
N ALA A 250 -37.85 3.78 -0.10
CA ALA A 250 -36.73 4.44 0.57
C ALA A 250 -35.97 5.38 -0.40
N PRO A 251 -35.17 6.34 0.08
CA PRO A 251 -34.30 7.12 -0.78
C PRO A 251 -33.31 6.26 -1.58
N ASP A 252 -32.66 6.86 -2.57
CA ASP A 252 -31.58 6.20 -3.29
C ASP A 252 -30.41 5.84 -2.35
N PRO A 253 -29.83 4.63 -2.43
CA PRO A 253 -28.76 4.22 -1.53
C PRO A 253 -27.48 5.01 -1.74
N VAL A 254 -27.15 5.49 -2.94
CA VAL A 254 -25.92 6.28 -3.18
C VAL A 254 -26.02 7.65 -2.52
N VAL A 255 -27.21 8.26 -2.48
CA VAL A 255 -27.44 9.52 -1.76
C VAL A 255 -27.25 9.32 -0.25
N GLN A 256 -27.76 8.20 0.28
CA GLN A 256 -27.59 7.85 1.69
C GLN A 256 -26.13 7.51 2.02
N LEU A 257 -25.45 6.75 1.15
CA LEU A 257 -24.02 6.42 1.26
C LEU A 257 -23.17 7.70 1.27
N GLN A 258 -23.51 8.72 0.49
CA GLN A 258 -22.81 10.01 0.55
C GLN A 258 -22.92 10.65 1.95
N SER A 259 -24.11 10.65 2.55
CA SER A 259 -24.30 11.18 3.90
C SER A 259 -23.53 10.37 4.94
N LEU A 260 -23.55 9.03 4.83
CA LEU A 260 -22.78 8.13 5.68
C LEU A 260 -21.27 8.35 5.52
N PHE A 261 -20.81 8.54 4.29
CA PHE A 261 -19.42 8.82 3.96
C PHE A 261 -18.95 10.14 4.57
N ASN A 262 -19.76 11.20 4.48
CA ASN A 262 -19.45 12.49 5.09
C ASN A 262 -19.37 12.38 6.62
N ALA A 263 -20.31 11.66 7.25
CA ALA A 263 -20.30 11.43 8.69
C ALA A 263 -19.08 10.60 9.12
N TRP A 264 -18.76 9.54 8.36
CA TRP A 264 -17.57 8.73 8.56
C TRP A 264 -16.31 9.59 8.44
N ARG A 265 -16.14 10.38 7.38
CA ARG A 265 -15.00 11.33 7.25
C ARG A 265 -14.86 12.27 8.43
N GLY A 266 -15.96 12.84 8.90
CA GLY A 266 -15.98 13.70 10.08
C GLY A 266 -15.50 12.97 11.33
N SER A 267 -15.90 11.71 11.50
CA SER A 267 -15.48 10.85 12.63
C SER A 267 -14.01 10.44 12.58
N TRP A 268 -13.32 10.60 11.44
CA TRP A 268 -11.89 10.30 11.27
C TRP A 268 -10.98 11.52 11.36
N LEU A 269 -11.54 12.72 11.53
CA LEU A 269 -10.75 13.94 11.73
C LEU A 269 -10.00 13.87 13.07
N GLY A 270 -8.71 14.22 13.07
CA GLY A 270 -7.87 14.15 14.28
C GLY A 270 -7.56 12.72 14.76
N ARG A 271 -7.75 11.70 13.92
CA ARG A 271 -7.45 10.30 14.25
C ARG A 271 -6.33 9.76 13.35
N PRO A 272 -5.49 8.81 13.83
CA PRO A 272 -4.33 8.35 13.06
C PRO A 272 -4.71 7.72 11.72
N ASP A 273 -4.07 8.16 10.64
CA ASP A 273 -4.18 7.58 9.30
C ASP A 273 -3.03 6.60 9.04
N HIS A 274 -3.34 5.52 8.32
CA HIS A 274 -2.40 4.43 7.99
C HIS A 274 -1.23 4.88 7.11
N HIS A 275 -1.48 5.78 6.15
CA HIS A 275 -0.57 6.07 5.05
C HIS A 275 0.08 7.45 5.15
N LEU A 276 -0.56 8.37 5.87
CA LEU A 276 -0.05 9.72 6.08
C LEU A 276 0.82 9.82 7.33
N SER A 277 0.60 8.97 8.34
CA SER A 277 1.50 8.92 9.50
C SER A 277 2.88 8.38 9.11
N THR A 278 3.93 8.94 9.69
CA THR A 278 5.32 8.67 9.29
C THR A 278 6.15 8.13 10.44
N VAL A 279 7.20 7.40 10.10
CA VAL A 279 8.22 6.92 11.04
C VAL A 279 9.57 7.32 10.47
N SER A 280 10.42 7.89 11.32
CA SER A 280 11.81 8.21 11.00
C SER A 280 12.73 7.47 11.96
N LEU A 281 13.92 7.11 11.49
CA LEU A 281 14.95 6.43 12.26
C LEU A 281 16.21 7.30 12.25
N ASP A 282 16.79 7.52 13.42
CA ASP A 282 18.06 8.22 13.57
C ASP A 282 19.02 7.43 14.48
N PRO A 283 20.12 6.86 13.95
CA PRO A 283 20.45 6.78 12.51
C PRO A 283 19.51 5.86 11.72
N SER A 284 19.47 6.02 10.40
CA SER A 284 18.62 5.22 9.50
C SER A 284 19.17 3.82 9.18
N GLU A 285 20.43 3.57 9.49
CA GLU A 285 21.11 2.28 9.32
C GLU A 285 21.86 1.93 10.60
N LEU A 286 21.95 0.64 10.92
CA LEU A 286 22.60 0.13 12.12
C LEU A 286 23.64 -0.94 11.79
N ARG A 287 24.63 -1.11 12.67
CA ARG A 287 25.51 -2.28 12.59
C ARG A 287 24.82 -3.51 13.16
N ALA A 288 24.98 -4.65 12.50
CA ALA A 288 24.52 -5.95 12.97
C ALA A 288 25.42 -6.52 14.10
N ASP A 289 25.59 -5.77 15.19
CA ASP A 289 26.47 -6.12 16.32
C ASP A 289 25.70 -6.52 17.60
N GLY A 290 24.37 -6.53 17.55
CA GLY A 290 23.51 -6.84 18.70
C GLY A 290 23.34 -5.68 19.70
N GLY A 291 23.92 -4.50 19.45
CA GLY A 291 23.94 -3.40 20.42
C GLY A 291 23.83 -1.98 19.84
N SER A 292 24.04 -1.79 18.54
CA SER A 292 23.83 -0.52 17.84
C SER A 292 22.37 -0.09 17.91
N GLN A 293 22.12 1.19 18.15
CA GLN A 293 20.78 1.71 18.41
C GLN A 293 20.40 2.87 17.49
N ALA A 294 19.11 2.95 17.16
CA ALA A 294 18.46 4.09 16.54
C ALA A 294 17.27 4.54 17.37
N THR A 295 16.99 5.84 17.34
CA THR A 295 15.73 6.39 17.85
C THR A 295 14.71 6.39 16.72
N ALA A 296 13.62 5.65 16.89
CA ALA A 296 12.45 5.73 16.03
C ALA A 296 11.54 6.86 16.51
N THR A 297 11.24 7.82 15.62
CA THR A 297 10.27 8.89 15.88
C THR A 297 9.06 8.71 14.97
N VAL A 298 7.90 8.48 15.56
CA VAL A 298 6.60 8.34 14.89
C VAL A 298 5.89 9.69 14.95
N THR A 299 5.33 10.13 13.83
CA THR A 299 4.47 11.32 13.76
C THR A 299 3.12 10.91 13.22
N LEU A 300 2.09 10.97 14.07
CA LEU A 300 0.73 10.63 13.67
C LEU A 300 0.09 11.80 12.93
N ARG A 301 -0.59 11.48 11.83
CA ARG A 301 -1.37 12.43 11.04
C ARG A 301 -2.78 11.88 10.81
N ASP A 302 -3.75 12.76 10.62
CA ASP A 302 -5.07 12.35 10.18
C ASP A 302 -5.17 12.20 8.66
N TRP A 303 -6.35 11.82 8.17
CA TRP A 303 -6.60 11.58 6.74
C TRP A 303 -6.45 12.85 5.88
N THR A 304 -6.48 14.05 6.49
CA THR A 304 -6.24 15.33 5.79
C THR A 304 -4.75 15.67 5.69
N GLY A 305 -3.89 14.93 6.40
CA GLY A 305 -2.45 15.16 6.50
C GLY A 305 -2.05 16.10 7.65
N ALA A 306 -3.01 16.55 8.46
CA ALA A 306 -2.74 17.36 9.64
C ALA A 306 -2.02 16.53 10.71
N VAL A 307 -0.96 17.08 11.30
CA VAL A 307 -0.28 16.45 12.44
C VAL A 307 -1.22 16.47 13.64
N LEU A 308 -1.36 15.33 14.31
CA LEU A 308 -2.10 15.27 15.56
C LEU A 308 -1.33 16.05 16.62
N THR A 309 -2.02 16.84 17.44
CA THR A 309 -1.37 17.72 18.45
C THR A 309 -1.47 17.20 19.87
N GLY A 310 -1.99 15.98 20.04
CA GLY A 310 -2.18 15.34 21.35
C GLY A 310 -1.70 13.90 21.33
N GLY A 311 -1.25 13.42 22.48
CA GLY A 311 -0.96 12.01 22.73
C GLY A 311 -2.20 11.18 23.09
N GLY A 312 -1.98 10.02 23.69
CA GLY A 312 -2.98 9.09 24.20
C GLY A 312 -3.18 7.81 23.37
N ALA A 313 -2.65 7.75 22.15
CA ALA A 313 -2.69 6.53 21.36
C ALA A 313 -1.69 5.47 21.88
N VAL A 314 -2.09 4.21 21.84
CA VAL A 314 -1.20 3.08 22.11
C VAL A 314 -0.51 2.69 20.81
N VAL A 315 0.80 2.90 20.75
CA VAL A 315 1.64 2.54 19.60
C VAL A 315 2.41 1.26 19.89
N THR A 316 2.23 0.25 19.06
CA THR A 316 2.78 -1.10 19.21
C THR A 316 3.69 -1.43 18.01
N PRO A 317 5.01 -1.28 18.13
CA PRO A 317 5.95 -1.60 17.07
C PRO A 317 6.18 -3.12 16.98
N PHE A 318 6.33 -3.64 15.76
CA PHE A 318 6.66 -5.04 15.49
C PHE A 318 7.42 -5.19 14.18
N LEU A 319 8.17 -6.28 14.01
CA LEU A 319 8.85 -6.61 12.77
C LEU A 319 7.95 -7.45 11.86
N GLU A 320 7.92 -7.13 10.56
CA GLU A 320 7.19 -7.93 9.58
C GLU A 320 7.78 -9.33 9.43
N ALA A 321 6.90 -10.30 9.21
CA ALA A 321 7.28 -11.62 8.72
C ALA A 321 8.00 -11.46 7.37
N GLY A 322 9.20 -12.06 7.25
CA GLY A 322 10.06 -11.89 6.06
C GLY A 322 11.22 -10.90 6.25
N SER A 323 11.30 -10.21 7.40
CA SER A 323 12.53 -9.53 7.81
C SER A 323 13.70 -10.52 7.81
N THR A 324 14.81 -10.15 7.16
CA THR A 324 16.02 -10.98 7.09
C THR A 324 16.97 -10.72 8.25
N ALA A 325 16.93 -9.51 8.81
CA ALA A 325 17.62 -9.14 10.05
C ALA A 325 16.66 -9.15 11.25
N THR A 326 17.22 -9.37 12.44
CA THR A 326 16.50 -9.25 13.72
C THR A 326 16.76 -7.88 14.34
N ALA A 327 15.81 -7.33 15.10
CA ALA A 327 16.00 -6.13 15.91
C ALA A 327 15.16 -6.24 17.18
N SER A 328 15.63 -5.66 18.29
CA SER A 328 14.82 -5.49 19.49
C SER A 328 14.21 -4.09 19.52
N LEU A 329 12.96 -4.02 19.96
CA LEU A 329 12.15 -2.79 19.95
C LEU A 329 11.89 -2.41 21.41
N GLY A 330 12.37 -1.23 21.82
CA GLY A 330 12.21 -0.69 23.16
C GLY A 330 10.78 -0.24 23.47
N PRO A 331 10.50 0.15 24.72
CA PRO A 331 9.20 0.68 25.10
C PRO A 331 8.93 2.00 24.37
N VAL A 332 7.66 2.22 24.00
CA VAL A 332 7.22 3.46 23.36
C VAL A 332 6.91 4.53 24.40
N THR A 333 7.49 5.71 24.17
CA THR A 333 7.21 6.94 24.90
C THR A 333 6.28 7.81 24.06
N ASP A 334 5.15 8.20 24.65
CA ASP A 334 4.27 9.23 24.10
C ASP A 334 4.79 10.61 24.51
N ASN A 335 5.07 11.46 23.53
CA ASN A 335 5.60 12.79 23.79
C ASN A 335 4.48 13.82 24.09
N GLY A 336 3.22 13.42 23.99
CA GLY A 336 2.04 14.24 24.31
C GLY A 336 1.62 15.21 23.21
N ASP A 337 2.35 15.25 22.10
CA ASP A 337 2.18 16.21 21.00
C ASP A 337 1.84 15.52 19.66
N GLY A 338 1.36 14.27 19.71
CA GLY A 338 1.09 13.43 18.54
C GLY A 338 2.33 12.74 17.97
N THR A 339 3.49 12.89 18.63
CA THR A 339 4.70 12.12 18.33
C THR A 339 5.01 11.07 19.38
N TYR A 340 5.65 9.98 18.95
CA TYR A 340 6.03 8.86 19.79
C TYR A 340 7.47 8.46 19.52
N THR A 341 8.22 8.11 20.56
CA THR A 341 9.63 7.72 20.42
C THR A 341 9.91 6.37 21.07
N PHE A 342 10.78 5.58 20.45
CA PHE A 342 11.31 4.36 21.05
C PHE A 342 12.68 4.01 20.46
N THR A 343 13.45 3.23 21.20
CA THR A 343 14.76 2.75 20.75
C THR A 343 14.59 1.47 19.92
N VAL A 344 15.26 1.40 18.79
CA VAL A 344 15.47 0.18 17.99
C VAL A 344 16.91 -0.26 18.22
N THR A 345 17.13 -1.49 18.67
CA THR A 345 18.49 -2.06 18.80
C THR A 345 18.69 -3.13 17.74
N ALA A 346 19.80 -3.06 17.02
CA ALA A 346 20.16 -4.03 16.00
C ALA A 346 20.34 -5.44 16.58
N GLY A 347 20.12 -6.44 15.72
CA GLY A 347 20.50 -7.82 15.97
C GLY A 347 21.94 -8.07 15.53
N THR A 348 22.29 -9.35 15.36
CA THR A 348 23.61 -9.78 14.89
C THR A 348 23.60 -10.29 13.44
N ILE A 349 22.44 -10.21 12.77
CA ILE A 349 22.24 -10.72 11.42
C ILE A 349 22.19 -9.53 10.45
N VAL A 350 23.10 -9.53 9.49
CA VAL A 350 23.12 -8.57 8.37
C VAL A 350 21.87 -8.77 7.50
N GLY A 351 21.23 -7.68 7.11
CA GLY A 351 20.04 -7.71 6.29
C GLY A 351 19.12 -6.53 6.56
N ASP A 352 17.86 -6.66 6.19
CA ASP A 352 16.83 -5.66 6.43
C ASP A 352 15.83 -6.20 7.45
N ALA A 353 15.52 -5.41 8.46
CA ALA A 353 14.37 -5.59 9.32
C ALA A 353 13.28 -4.59 8.90
N TRP A 354 12.05 -5.05 8.71
CA TRP A 354 10.93 -4.22 8.28
C TRP A 354 10.04 -3.90 9.47
N LEU A 355 10.10 -2.65 9.95
CA LEU A 355 9.36 -2.15 11.10
C LEU A 355 7.94 -1.72 10.70
N ARG A 356 6.93 -2.31 11.33
CA ARG A 356 5.53 -1.86 11.32
C ARG A 356 5.10 -1.39 12.68
N LEU A 357 4.06 -0.55 12.70
CA LEU A 357 3.46 -0.05 13.93
C LEU A 357 1.95 -0.21 13.85
N GLY A 358 1.38 -0.90 14.84
CA GLY A 358 -0.04 -0.80 15.14
C GLY A 358 -0.28 0.43 16.01
N VAL A 359 -1.35 1.18 15.75
CA VAL A 359 -1.73 2.36 16.52
C VAL A 359 -3.19 2.21 16.91
N HIS A 360 -3.48 2.24 18.20
CA HIS A 360 -4.85 2.21 18.73
C HIS A 360 -5.15 3.51 19.46
N ASP A 361 -6.10 4.29 18.95
CA ASP A 361 -6.43 5.64 19.46
C ASP A 361 -7.48 5.65 20.59
N GLY A 362 -7.83 4.48 21.12
CA GLY A 362 -8.92 4.32 22.10
C GLY A 362 -10.26 3.95 21.47
N THR A 363 -10.41 4.13 20.14
CA THR A 363 -11.65 3.83 19.41
C THR A 363 -11.42 2.83 18.27
N SER A 364 -10.31 2.92 17.54
CA SER A 364 -9.97 2.00 16.45
C SER A 364 -8.48 1.77 16.35
N SER A 365 -8.13 0.66 15.70
CA SER A 365 -6.75 0.31 15.36
C SER A 365 -6.45 0.65 13.91
N VAL A 366 -5.27 1.17 13.65
CA VAL A 366 -4.67 1.28 12.32
C VAL A 366 -3.30 0.62 12.32
N VAL A 367 -2.82 0.17 11.17
CA VAL A 367 -1.44 -0.28 10.98
C VAL A 367 -0.76 0.64 9.98
N LEU A 368 0.34 1.26 10.40
CA LEU A 368 1.07 2.19 9.55
C LEU A 368 1.70 1.46 8.36
N SER A 369 1.62 2.09 7.20
CA SER A 369 2.09 1.53 5.93
C SER A 369 2.58 2.63 4.98
N PRO A 370 3.72 2.47 4.30
CA PRO A 370 4.55 1.26 4.24
C PRO A 370 5.34 1.03 5.54
N ALA A 371 5.89 -0.18 5.68
CA ALA A 371 6.83 -0.45 6.75
C ALA A 371 8.13 0.33 6.56
N THR A 372 8.75 0.66 7.68
CA THR A 372 10.02 1.39 7.71
C THR A 372 11.17 0.38 7.68
N ARG A 373 12.08 0.54 6.73
CA ARG A 373 13.25 -0.33 6.62
C ARG A 373 14.30 0.06 7.65
N ILE A 374 14.76 -0.91 8.44
CA ILE A 374 15.94 -0.82 9.29
C ILE A 374 17.03 -1.66 8.61
N ARG A 375 18.00 -1.01 7.97
CA ARG A 375 19.11 -1.72 7.35
C ARG A 375 20.16 -2.06 8.41
N GLN A 376 20.61 -3.30 8.42
CA GLN A 376 21.70 -3.77 9.27
C GLN A 376 22.89 -4.27 8.45
N HIS A 377 24.09 -3.72 8.68
CA HIS A 377 25.32 -4.07 7.96
C HIS A 377 26.42 -4.58 8.91
N ALA A 378 27.42 -5.30 8.37
CA ALA A 378 28.60 -5.74 9.14
C ALA A 378 29.83 -4.83 8.93
N ASP A 379 29.74 -3.90 7.96
CA ASP A 379 30.85 -3.08 7.52
C ASP A 379 31.32 -2.09 8.59
N PRO A 380 32.64 -1.98 8.84
CA PRO A 380 33.19 -0.99 9.76
C PRO A 380 32.89 0.47 9.38
N LEU A 381 32.73 0.76 8.09
CA LEU A 381 32.39 2.10 7.61
C LEU A 381 31.13 2.05 6.73
N TRP A 382 30.22 3.00 6.95
CA TRP A 382 29.04 3.22 6.10
C TRP A 382 28.66 4.70 6.07
N ALA A 383 27.80 5.07 5.10
CA ALA A 383 27.31 6.43 4.94
C ALA A 383 25.78 6.46 4.86
N ASP A 384 25.17 7.54 5.34
CA ASP A 384 23.71 7.77 5.24
C ASP A 384 23.22 8.00 3.81
N ALA A 385 24.14 8.27 2.88
CA ALA A 385 23.86 8.49 1.46
C ALA A 385 25.00 8.00 0.57
N GLY A 386 24.63 7.32 -0.53
CA GLY A 386 25.56 6.89 -1.59
C GLY A 386 25.70 7.87 -2.75
N THR A 387 25.01 9.02 -2.70
CA THR A 387 25.07 10.05 -3.76
C THR A 387 25.06 11.47 -3.18
N VAL A 388 25.67 12.41 -3.91
CA VAL A 388 25.65 13.85 -3.63
C VAL A 388 25.34 14.61 -4.91
N SER A 389 24.36 15.52 -4.90
CA SER A 389 24.13 16.42 -6.04
C SER A 389 25.15 17.54 -6.02
N ALA A 390 25.83 17.75 -7.15
CA ALA A 390 26.78 18.84 -7.30
C ALA A 390 26.09 20.20 -7.34
N ALA A 391 24.92 20.31 -7.95
CA ALA A 391 24.14 21.56 -7.97
C ALA A 391 23.58 21.92 -6.59
N ALA A 392 22.95 20.96 -5.90
CA ALA A 392 22.26 21.24 -4.64
C ALA A 392 23.17 21.13 -3.40
N GLY A 393 24.30 20.43 -3.50
CA GLY A 393 25.10 20.05 -2.34
C GLY A 393 24.40 19.00 -1.47
N ARG A 394 25.10 18.51 -0.44
CA ARG A 394 24.56 17.64 0.61
C ARG A 394 25.56 17.52 1.76
N THR A 395 25.03 17.40 2.98
CA THR A 395 25.77 16.86 4.12
C THR A 395 25.60 15.34 4.17
N VAL A 396 26.70 14.60 4.07
CA VAL A 396 26.76 13.14 4.19
C VAL A 396 27.42 12.79 5.51
N VAL A 397 26.78 11.91 6.28
CA VAL A 397 27.28 11.40 7.56
C VAL A 397 27.92 10.04 7.30
N LEU A 398 29.21 9.93 7.60
CA LEU A 398 29.94 8.67 7.60
C LEU A 398 30.10 8.19 9.04
N GLN A 399 29.63 6.98 9.31
CA GLN A 399 29.74 6.35 10.62
C GLN A 399 30.86 5.32 10.59
N LEU A 400 31.74 5.41 11.58
CA LEU A 400 32.91 4.55 11.75
C LEU A 400 32.67 3.68 12.97
N ASP A 401 32.94 2.38 12.82
CA ASP A 401 32.89 1.42 13.92
C ASP A 401 34.00 0.37 13.79
N ALA A 402 35.09 0.58 14.52
CA ALA A 402 36.17 -0.40 14.62
C ALA A 402 35.85 -1.50 15.65
N GLY A 403 34.88 -1.27 16.53
CA GLY A 403 34.45 -2.15 17.61
C GLY A 403 35.15 -1.88 18.96
N PRO A 404 34.59 -2.40 20.07
CA PRO A 404 35.00 -2.02 21.43
C PRO A 404 36.46 -2.28 21.79
N SER A 405 37.13 -3.23 21.13
CA SER A 405 38.57 -3.48 21.30
C SER A 405 39.45 -2.30 20.87
N PHE A 406 38.89 -1.38 20.08
CA PHE A 406 39.53 -0.16 19.62
C PHE A 406 38.99 1.10 20.32
N ALA A 407 38.26 0.95 21.42
CA ALA A 407 37.77 2.09 22.20
C ALA A 407 38.92 3.03 22.59
N GLY A 408 38.72 4.34 22.39
CA GLY A 408 39.74 5.34 22.66
C GLY A 408 40.98 5.27 21.74
N ARG A 409 40.96 4.53 20.63
CA ARG A 409 42.06 4.53 19.65
C ARG A 409 41.93 5.71 18.68
N ALA A 410 43.07 6.18 18.18
CA ALA A 410 43.10 7.23 17.17
C ALA A 410 42.73 6.67 15.78
N TYR A 411 42.00 7.45 14.98
CA TYR A 411 41.62 7.09 13.62
C TYR A 411 41.86 8.25 12.65
N VAL A 412 41.97 7.90 11.36
CA VAL A 412 41.95 8.85 10.24
C VAL A 412 41.07 8.28 9.13
N LEU A 413 40.19 9.12 8.58
CA LEU A 413 39.35 8.85 7.42
C LEU A 413 39.84 9.68 6.22
N GLY A 414 39.90 9.04 5.05
CA GLY A 414 40.29 9.67 3.79
C GLY A 414 39.37 9.24 2.64
N GLY A 415 39.40 10.01 1.56
CA GLY A 415 38.64 9.75 0.33
C GLY A 415 39.53 9.75 -0.91
N SER A 416 39.30 8.86 -1.86
CA SER A 416 40.04 8.74 -3.14
C SER A 416 39.09 8.89 -4.33
N LEU A 417 39.59 9.45 -5.43
CA LEU A 417 38.89 9.49 -6.74
C LEU A 417 39.42 8.41 -7.70
N SER A 418 40.50 7.72 -7.34
CA SER A 418 41.20 6.77 -8.21
C SER A 418 40.80 5.31 -7.97
N GLY A 419 39.74 5.07 -7.20
CA GLY A 419 39.21 3.74 -6.91
C GLY A 419 39.87 3.03 -5.72
N THR A 420 39.54 1.74 -5.59
CA THR A 420 39.85 0.94 -4.40
C THR A 420 40.91 -0.15 -4.61
N ALA A 421 41.31 -0.42 -5.86
CA ALA A 421 42.29 -1.45 -6.21
C ALA A 421 43.49 -0.84 -6.97
N PRO A 422 44.76 -1.14 -6.58
CA PRO A 422 45.17 -2.18 -5.64
C PRO A 422 45.00 -1.82 -4.15
N GLY A 423 44.70 -0.56 -3.82
CA GLY A 423 44.67 -0.07 -2.45
C GLY A 423 46.07 0.33 -1.94
N LEU A 424 46.09 1.06 -0.83
CA LEU A 424 47.29 1.57 -0.18
C LEU A 424 47.76 0.60 0.90
N VAL A 425 48.91 -0.04 0.69
CA VAL A 425 49.57 -0.86 1.70
C VAL A 425 50.22 0.05 2.74
N VAL A 426 49.67 0.07 3.97
CA VAL A 426 50.16 0.94 5.06
C VAL A 426 51.08 0.17 6.01
N THR A 427 50.83 -1.13 6.19
CA THR A 427 51.72 -2.06 6.87
C THR A 427 51.78 -3.37 6.08
N PRO A 428 52.70 -4.30 6.36
CA PRO A 428 52.74 -5.60 5.68
C PRO A 428 51.44 -6.41 5.77
N THR A 429 50.56 -6.12 6.75
CA THR A 429 49.31 -6.83 6.98
C THR A 429 48.05 -5.98 6.78
N ILE A 430 48.18 -4.66 6.67
CA ILE A 430 47.04 -3.73 6.51
C ILE A 430 47.15 -2.99 5.18
N THR A 431 46.14 -3.21 4.34
CA THR A 431 45.89 -2.46 3.11
C THR A 431 44.60 -1.67 3.27
N VAL A 432 44.68 -0.35 3.10
CA VAL A 432 43.52 0.53 3.05
C VAL A 432 42.97 0.50 1.62
N PRO A 433 41.67 0.24 1.40
CA PRO A 433 41.10 0.08 0.05
C PRO A 433 40.89 1.43 -0.67
N LEU A 434 41.92 2.27 -0.70
CA LEU A 434 41.95 3.56 -1.37
C LEU A 434 43.24 3.69 -2.18
N ASN A 435 43.14 4.15 -3.42
CA ASN A 435 44.30 4.46 -4.23
C ASN A 435 44.84 5.86 -3.91
N MET A 436 46.17 6.00 -3.88
CA MET A 436 46.83 7.28 -3.68
C MET A 436 46.62 8.21 -4.88
N ASP A 437 46.05 9.38 -4.61
CA ASP A 437 45.87 10.46 -5.57
C ASP A 437 45.88 11.83 -4.86
N PRO A 438 45.82 12.95 -5.60
CA PRO A 438 45.78 14.28 -4.99
C PRO A 438 44.56 14.50 -4.09
N PHE A 439 43.44 13.81 -4.34
CA PHE A 439 42.23 13.92 -3.53
C PHE A 439 42.40 13.23 -2.18
N LEU A 440 42.96 12.01 -2.16
CA LEU A 440 43.32 11.32 -0.92
C LEU A 440 44.35 12.09 -0.12
N THR A 441 45.37 12.61 -0.80
CA THR A 441 46.38 13.46 -0.14
C THR A 441 45.71 14.68 0.50
N SER A 442 44.78 15.34 -0.19
CA SER A 442 44.06 16.49 0.35
C SER A 442 43.14 16.14 1.53
N THR A 443 42.37 15.05 1.43
CA THR A 443 41.41 14.64 2.47
C THR A 443 42.06 14.26 3.80
N ILE A 444 43.28 13.72 3.77
CA ILE A 444 44.04 13.35 4.97
C ILE A 444 45.03 14.43 5.44
N THR A 445 45.17 15.54 4.70
CA THR A 445 46.04 16.67 5.08
C THR A 445 45.23 17.96 5.18
N THR A 446 45.14 18.72 4.09
CA THR A 446 44.54 20.06 4.04
C THR A 446 43.08 20.09 4.49
N GLU A 447 42.29 19.07 4.14
CA GLU A 447 40.85 19.01 4.46
C GLU A 447 40.56 18.23 5.75
N GLN A 448 41.58 17.71 6.44
CA GLN A 448 41.38 16.95 7.68
C GLN A 448 40.75 17.84 8.77
N ASN A 449 39.60 17.43 9.30
CA ASN A 449 38.82 18.21 10.27
C ASN A 449 38.47 19.63 9.80
N SER A 450 38.35 19.84 8.49
CA SER A 450 37.91 21.10 7.87
C SER A 450 36.39 21.25 7.89
N SER A 451 35.88 22.36 7.36
CA SER A 451 34.44 22.55 7.13
C SER A 451 33.84 21.64 6.05
N LEU A 452 34.67 21.14 5.12
CA LEU A 452 34.26 20.14 4.13
C LEU A 452 34.21 18.75 4.75
N LEU A 453 35.19 18.41 5.59
CA LEU A 453 35.33 17.06 6.15
C LEU A 453 35.57 17.15 7.65
N MET A 454 34.47 17.27 8.39
CA MET A 454 34.47 17.45 9.84
C MET A 454 34.65 16.10 10.55
N ASN A 455 35.43 16.08 11.64
CA ASN A 455 35.72 14.88 12.42
C ASN A 455 36.25 13.72 11.57
N SER A 456 37.15 13.98 10.62
CA SER A 456 37.84 12.93 9.84
C SER A 456 39.08 12.38 10.50
N ALA A 457 39.55 12.98 11.58
CA ALA A 457 40.59 12.40 12.42
C ALA A 457 40.35 12.74 13.88
N GLY A 458 40.55 11.77 14.76
CA GLY A 458 40.31 11.94 16.18
C GLY A 458 40.45 10.64 16.96
N MET A 459 39.80 10.59 18.12
CA MET A 459 39.74 9.40 18.97
C MET A 459 38.37 8.76 18.84
N LEU A 460 38.33 7.43 18.80
CA LEU A 460 37.10 6.67 18.91
C LEU A 460 36.52 6.76 20.33
N ASP A 461 35.20 6.66 20.44
CA ASP A 461 34.49 6.66 21.71
C ASP A 461 34.72 5.36 22.53
N GLY A 462 34.01 5.22 23.65
CA GLY A 462 34.09 4.05 24.54
C GLY A 462 33.63 2.73 23.90
N MET A 463 33.00 2.77 22.72
CA MET A 463 32.59 1.60 21.95
C MET A 463 33.44 1.39 20.69
N GLY A 464 34.47 2.21 20.46
CA GLY A 464 35.30 2.13 19.27
C GLY A 464 34.65 2.77 18.03
N ARG A 465 33.79 3.78 18.22
CA ARG A 465 33.02 4.45 17.16
C ARG A 465 33.38 5.92 17.00
N ALA A 466 33.10 6.46 15.82
CA ALA A 466 33.15 7.90 15.54
C ALA A 466 32.19 8.27 14.40
N THR A 467 31.86 9.56 14.31
CA THR A 467 31.03 10.11 13.23
C THR A 467 31.80 11.20 12.50
N THR A 468 32.00 11.02 11.20
CA THR A 468 32.59 12.01 10.29
C THR A 468 31.49 12.63 9.44
N VAL A 469 31.61 13.92 9.10
CA VAL A 469 30.64 14.62 8.25
C VAL A 469 31.34 15.19 7.02
N LEU A 470 30.91 14.74 5.84
CA LEU A 470 31.27 15.31 4.55
C LEU A 470 30.22 16.35 4.15
N ASN A 471 30.57 17.63 4.20
CA ASN A 471 29.67 18.73 3.91
C ASN A 471 29.98 19.35 2.54
N VAL A 472 29.24 18.94 1.52
CA VAL A 472 29.40 19.44 0.15
C VAL A 472 28.44 20.61 -0.08
N ALA A 473 28.97 21.82 -0.26
CA ALA A 473 28.16 23.00 -0.56
C ALA A 473 27.60 22.96 -2.00
N PRO A 474 26.47 23.64 -2.27
CA PRO A 474 25.97 23.84 -3.63
C PRO A 474 27.05 24.36 -4.58
N GLY A 475 27.22 23.70 -5.72
CA GLY A 475 28.21 24.05 -6.75
C GLY A 475 29.64 23.56 -6.47
N GLN A 476 29.96 23.13 -5.25
CA GLN A 476 31.33 22.76 -4.85
C GLN A 476 31.85 21.52 -5.60
N ALA A 477 30.98 20.55 -5.86
CA ALA A 477 31.34 19.29 -6.53
C ALA A 477 31.14 19.30 -8.04
N LEU A 478 30.82 20.44 -8.66
CA LEU A 478 30.62 20.55 -10.11
C LEU A 478 31.79 19.99 -10.96
N PRO A 479 33.07 20.17 -10.59
CA PRO A 479 34.19 19.65 -11.38
C PRO A 479 34.28 18.13 -11.46
N ILE A 480 33.59 17.40 -10.56
CA ILE A 480 33.69 15.94 -10.43
C ILE A 480 32.33 15.24 -10.62
N VAL A 481 31.36 15.90 -11.27
CA VAL A 481 30.08 15.26 -11.64
C VAL A 481 30.32 14.02 -12.49
N GLY A 482 29.66 12.92 -12.13
CA GLY A 482 29.83 11.61 -12.75
C GLY A 482 30.97 10.78 -12.18
N CYS A 483 31.83 11.36 -11.31
CA CYS A 483 32.86 10.61 -10.61
C CYS A 483 32.29 9.92 -9.36
N GLN A 484 32.96 8.84 -8.95
CA GLN A 484 32.78 8.18 -7.67
C GLN A 484 33.96 8.56 -6.76
N THR A 485 33.66 8.97 -5.54
CA THR A 485 34.64 9.08 -4.45
C THR A 485 34.51 7.86 -3.55
N ASP A 486 35.61 7.20 -3.25
CA ASP A 486 35.66 6.06 -2.32
C ASP A 486 36.24 6.49 -0.99
N TRP A 487 35.62 6.12 0.12
CA TRP A 487 36.00 6.56 1.47
C TRP A 487 36.35 5.38 2.36
N ALA A 488 37.42 5.48 3.14
CA ALA A 488 37.81 4.48 4.13
C ALA A 488 38.50 5.12 5.33
N PHE A 489 38.44 4.48 6.49
CA PHE A 489 39.22 4.88 7.66
C PHE A 489 40.23 3.81 8.05
N VAL A 490 41.24 4.25 8.79
CA VAL A 490 42.28 3.41 9.38
C VAL A 490 42.47 3.80 10.84
N ILE A 491 42.68 2.80 11.69
CA ILE A 491 43.13 3.02 13.06
C ILE A 491 44.63 3.27 13.04
N ILE A 492 45.07 4.27 13.80
CA ILE A 492 46.48 4.65 13.88
C ILE A 492 47.02 4.50 15.31
N ASN A 493 48.35 4.44 15.42
CA ASN A 493 49.09 4.34 16.68
C ASN A 493 48.67 3.15 17.58
N PRO A 494 48.90 1.88 17.18
CA PRO A 494 49.47 1.41 15.91
C PRO A 494 48.46 1.31 14.76
N VAL A 495 48.93 0.99 13.55
CA VAL A 495 48.05 0.66 12.40
C VAL A 495 47.74 -0.83 12.37
N ASP A 496 46.53 -1.20 12.79
CA ASP A 496 46.08 -2.58 12.96
C ASP A 496 44.65 -2.86 12.48
N LEU A 497 43.94 -1.85 11.95
CA LEU A 497 42.63 -2.02 11.29
C LEU A 497 42.45 -0.99 10.16
N ALA A 498 41.91 -1.43 9.02
CA ALA A 498 41.37 -0.59 7.96
C ALA A 498 39.93 -1.01 7.66
N SER A 499 39.06 -0.06 7.36
CA SER A 499 37.67 -0.33 7.00
C SER A 499 37.51 -0.84 5.57
N ASN A 500 36.29 -1.25 5.22
CA ASN A 500 35.83 -1.30 3.85
C ASN A 500 35.86 0.11 3.20
N ALA A 501 35.81 0.15 1.87
CA ALA A 501 35.56 1.37 1.12
C ALA A 501 34.05 1.64 1.01
N VAL A 502 33.65 2.91 1.12
CA VAL A 502 32.28 3.38 0.91
C VAL A 502 32.25 4.29 -0.31
N PRO A 503 31.54 3.92 -1.40
CA PRO A 503 31.42 4.74 -2.58
C PRO A 503 30.35 5.82 -2.41
N ILE A 504 30.65 7.04 -2.85
CA ILE A 504 29.71 8.15 -2.98
C ILE A 504 29.82 8.70 -4.41
N ILE A 505 28.70 8.67 -5.14
CA ILE A 505 28.64 9.14 -6.54
C ILE A 505 28.19 10.59 -6.57
N VAL A 506 28.93 11.43 -7.30
CA VAL A 506 28.53 12.82 -7.54
C VAL A 506 27.61 12.87 -8.74
N VAL A 507 26.34 13.21 -8.51
CA VAL A 507 25.33 13.38 -9.54
C VAL A 507 25.16 14.86 -9.87
N PRO A 508 24.57 15.22 -11.04
CA PRO A 508 24.34 16.61 -11.42
C PRO A 508 23.67 17.48 -10.33
#